data_AF-A0A6B3EMV5-F1
#
_entry.id   AF-A0A6B3EMV5-F1
#
_cell.length_a   1.000
_cell.length_b   1.000
_cell.length_c   1.000
_cell.angle_alpha   90.00
_cell.angle_beta   90.00
_cell.angle_gamma   90.00
#
_symmetry.space_group_name_H-M   'P 1'
#
loop_
_entity.id
_entity.type
_entity.pdbx_description
1 polymer ?
#
loop_
_entity_poly.entity_id
_entity_poly.type
_entity_poly.pdbx_seq_one_letter_code
_entity_poly.pdbx_strand_id
1 'polypeptide(L)'
;DQKTATTYADFLGDWDPAMELVENFTALRPLLGTLDDRERYLLELRFGQELTQAQIGAELGVSQMHVSRLLSRTLGKLREGLLSEG
;
A
#
# COMPACT_ATOMS: atom_id res chain seq x y z
N ASP A 1 -8.10 -25.45 -9.18
CA ASP A 1 -8.73 -24.38 -8.38
C ASP A 1 -7.71 -23.36 -7.95
N GLN A 2 -7.49 -22.36 -8.81
CA GLN A 2 -6.52 -21.29 -8.60
C GLN A 2 -7.22 -20.19 -7.77
N LYS A 3 -6.80 -20.03 -6.52
CA LYS A 3 -7.20 -18.92 -5.66
C LYS A 3 -6.79 -17.62 -6.35
N THR A 4 -7.76 -16.84 -6.81
CA THR A 4 -7.56 -15.47 -7.28
C THR A 4 -6.99 -14.67 -6.12
N ALA A 5 -5.70 -14.36 -6.17
CA ALA A 5 -5.14 -13.31 -5.33
C ALA A 5 -5.76 -12.02 -5.85
N THR A 6 -6.74 -11.47 -5.12
CA THR A 6 -7.25 -10.13 -5.36
C THR A 6 -6.04 -9.20 -5.34
N THR A 7 -5.66 -8.70 -6.52
CA THR A 7 -4.50 -7.83 -6.62
C THR A 7 -4.88 -6.45 -6.13
N TYR A 8 -3.92 -5.66 -5.65
CA TYR A 8 -4.15 -4.26 -5.25
C TYR A 8 -4.88 -3.45 -6.34
N ALA A 9 -4.73 -3.86 -7.61
CA ALA A 9 -5.41 -3.30 -8.76
C ALA A 9 -6.93 -3.53 -8.76
N ASP A 10 -7.43 -4.62 -8.17
CA ASP A 10 -8.85 -4.99 -8.15
C ASP A 10 -9.67 -4.20 -7.12
N PHE A 11 -9.03 -3.65 -6.07
CA PHE A 11 -9.72 -2.91 -5.00
C PHE A 11 -10.07 -1.46 -5.35
N LEU A 12 -9.56 -0.92 -6.46
CA LEU A 12 -9.49 0.53 -6.69
C LEU A 12 -10.27 1.00 -7.93
N GLY A 13 -11.03 0.12 -8.57
CA GLY A 13 -11.75 0.41 -9.80
C GLY A 13 -13.26 0.45 -9.59
N ASP A 14 -13.80 1.55 -9.07
CA ASP A 14 -15.12 2.00 -9.52
C ASP A 14 -15.29 3.52 -9.34
N TRP A 15 -15.93 4.14 -10.35
CA TRP A 15 -16.13 5.57 -10.66
C TRP A 15 -15.12 6.21 -11.65
N ASP A 16 -15.65 6.92 -12.65
CA ASP A 16 -14.91 7.60 -13.74
C ASP A 16 -14.30 8.97 -13.32
N PRO A 17 -13.52 8.96 -12.24
CA PRO A 17 -12.13 9.41 -12.06
C PRO A 17 -11.04 8.53 -12.69
N ALA A 18 -11.36 7.65 -13.63
CA ALA A 18 -10.45 6.61 -14.12
C ALA A 18 -9.16 7.18 -14.73
N MET A 19 -9.20 8.34 -15.40
CA MET A 19 -8.01 8.94 -16.02
C MET A 19 -7.05 9.55 -14.98
N GLU A 20 -7.58 10.30 -14.01
CA GLU A 20 -6.79 10.86 -12.89
C GLU A 20 -6.30 9.74 -11.95
N LEU A 21 -7.10 8.69 -11.75
CA LEU A 21 -6.66 7.47 -11.08
C LEU A 21 -5.52 6.80 -11.85
N VAL A 22 -5.65 6.61 -13.17
CA VAL A 22 -4.61 6.00 -14.02
C VAL A 22 -3.31 6.82 -14.01
N GLU A 23 -3.38 8.15 -14.03
CA GLU A 23 -2.21 9.02 -13.87
C GLU A 23 -1.56 8.87 -12.49
N ASN A 24 -2.36 8.96 -11.42
CA ASN A 24 -1.90 8.73 -10.05
C ASN A 24 -1.31 7.32 -9.86
N PHE A 25 -1.88 6.30 -10.50
CA PHE A 25 -1.37 4.93 -10.47
C PHE A 25 -0.08 4.76 -11.27
N THR A 26 0.02 5.44 -12.41
CA THR A 26 1.23 5.41 -13.25
C THR A 26 2.40 6.04 -12.50
N ALA A 27 2.17 7.14 -11.79
CA ALA A 27 3.16 7.77 -10.91
C ALA A 27 3.47 6.93 -9.65
N LEU A 28 2.47 6.24 -9.08
CA LEU A 28 2.67 5.43 -7.87
C LEU A 28 3.43 4.11 -8.15
N ARG A 29 3.25 3.50 -9.32
CA ARG A 29 3.87 2.21 -9.67
C ARG A 29 5.39 2.17 -9.53
N PRO A 30 6.17 3.12 -10.08
CA PRO A 30 7.62 3.14 -9.89
C PRO A 30 8.00 3.34 -8.42
N LEU A 31 7.25 4.16 -7.67
CA LEU A 31 7.48 4.41 -6.25
C LEU A 31 7.25 3.15 -5.40
N LEU A 32 6.23 2.35 -5.68
CA LEU A 32 6.04 1.04 -5.04
C LEU A 32 7.22 0.09 -5.29
N GLY A 33 7.87 0.20 -6.45
CA GLY A 33 9.10 -0.53 -6.77
C GLY A 33 10.31 -0.13 -5.92
N THR A 34 10.31 1.06 -5.32
CA THR A 34 11.40 1.54 -4.45
C THR A 34 11.30 1.04 -3.01
N LEU A 35 10.12 0.55 -2.61
CA LEU A 35 9.88 0.03 -1.27
C LEU A 35 10.68 -1.26 -1.05
N ASP A 36 11.15 -1.48 0.17
CA ASP A 36 11.74 -2.77 0.54
C ASP A 36 10.67 -3.86 0.72
N ASP A 37 11.10 -5.12 0.87
CA ASP A 37 10.17 -6.26 0.98
C ASP A 37 9.26 -6.15 2.22
N ARG A 38 9.76 -5.55 3.31
CA ARG A 38 8.99 -5.38 4.56
C ARG A 38 7.92 -4.31 4.40
N GLU A 39 8.24 -3.21 3.73
CA GLU A 39 7.33 -2.12 3.39
C GLU A 39 6.22 -2.62 2.46
N ARG A 40 6.57 -3.37 1.41
CA ARG A 40 5.58 -3.99 0.51
C ARG A 40 4.68 -4.96 1.25
N TYR A 41 5.24 -5.83 2.09
CA TYR A 41 4.47 -6.77 2.89
C TYR A 41 3.52 -6.06 3.87
N LEU A 42 3.96 -4.96 4.47
CA LEU A 42 3.14 -4.16 5.36
C LEU A 42 1.94 -3.51 4.64
N LEU A 43 2.14 -3.01 3.42
CA LEU A 43 1.07 -2.45 2.60
C LEU A 43 0.11 -3.55 2.13
N GLU A 44 0.61 -4.72 1.75
CA GLU A 44 -0.20 -5.87 1.38
C GLU A 44 -1.14 -6.28 2.51
N LEU A 45 -0.61 -6.42 3.74
CA LEU A 45 -1.44 -6.75 4.90
C LEU A 45 -2.50 -5.66 5.17
N ARG A 46 -2.14 -4.38 5.02
CA ARG A 46 -3.05 -3.27 5.37
C ARG A 46 -4.13 -3.00 4.32
N PHE A 47 -3.79 -3.09 3.05
CA PHE A 47 -4.62 -2.62 1.94
C PHE A 47 -5.00 -3.73 0.95
N GLY A 48 -4.21 -4.80 0.84
CA GLY A 48 -4.59 -5.99 0.07
C GLY A 48 -5.47 -6.95 0.89
N GLN A 49 -5.11 -7.15 2.16
CA GLN A 49 -5.84 -8.03 3.09
C GLN A 49 -6.70 -7.27 4.11
N GLU A 50 -6.70 -5.95 4.05
CA GLU A 50 -7.51 -5.05 4.88
C GLU A 50 -7.30 -5.17 6.41
N LEU A 51 -6.22 -5.82 6.87
CA LEU A 51 -5.97 -6.07 8.29
C LEU A 51 -5.75 -4.78 9.07
N THR A 52 -6.42 -4.63 10.21
CA THR A 52 -6.20 -3.48 11.11
C THR A 52 -4.76 -3.44 11.62
N GLN A 53 -4.28 -2.26 12.03
CA GLN A 53 -2.92 -2.14 12.58
C GLN A 53 -2.68 -3.03 13.81
N ALA A 54 -3.74 -3.32 14.58
CA ALA A 54 -3.67 -4.26 15.70
C ALA A 54 -3.50 -5.70 15.23
N GLN A 55 -4.26 -6.13 14.21
CA GLN A 55 -4.12 -7.46 13.60
C GLN A 55 -2.75 -7.64 12.94
N ILE A 56 -2.25 -6.63 12.23
CA ILE A 56 -0.90 -6.63 11.67
C ILE A 56 0.16 -6.73 12.78
N GLY A 57 -0.04 -6.04 13.90
CA GLY A 57 0.87 -6.12 15.03
C GLY A 57 0.94 -7.54 15.60
N ALA A 58 -0.22 -8.20 15.73
CA ALA A 58 -0.29 -9.60 16.14
C ALA A 58 0.41 -10.54 15.13
N GLU A 59 0.17 -10.35 13.83
CA GLU A 59 0.80 -11.14 12.74
C GLU A 59 2.33 -11.00 12.73
N LEU A 60 2.84 -9.78 12.92
CA LEU A 60 4.27 -9.46 12.83
C LEU A 60 5.01 -9.57 14.18
N GLY A 61 4.31 -9.89 15.27
CA GLY A 61 4.90 -9.95 16.61
C GLY A 61 5.38 -8.59 17.15
N VAL A 62 4.72 -7.49 16.76
CA VAL A 62 5.06 -6.12 17.18
C VAL A 62 3.83 -5.36 17.67
N SER A 63 4.03 -4.26 18.39
CA SER A 63 2.87 -3.46 18.85
C SER A 63 2.18 -2.75 17.69
N GLN A 64 0.87 -2.50 17.82
CA GLN A 64 0.09 -1.67 16.90
C GLN A 64 0.73 -0.29 16.68
N MET A 65 1.34 0.29 17.73
CA MET A 65 2.07 1.56 17.62
C MET A 65 3.32 1.45 16.73
N HIS A 66 4.03 0.32 16.78
CA HIS A 66 5.14 0.04 15.86
C HIS A 66 4.62 -0.01 14.42
N VAL A 67 3.54 -0.78 14.18
CA VAL A 67 2.89 -0.87 12.86
C VAL A 67 2.48 0.51 12.35
N SER A 68 1.85 1.33 13.19
CA SER A 68 1.45 2.69 12.85
C SER A 68 2.65 3.53 12.37
N ARG A 69 3.76 3.51 13.10
CA ARG A 69 4.99 4.22 12.72
C ARG A 69 5.56 3.73 11.38
N LEU A 70 5.55 2.43 11.13
CA LEU A 70 6.03 1.88 9.86
C LEU A 70 5.14 2.29 8.69
N LEU A 71 3.81 2.22 8.86
CA LEU A 71 2.86 2.67 7.84
C LEU A 71 3.01 4.16 7.55
N SER A 72 3.10 5.01 8.58
CA SER A 72 3.30 6.45 8.39
C SER A 72 4.60 6.76 7.64
N ARG A 73 5.70 6.07 7.94
CA ARG A 73 6.96 6.24 7.22
C ARG A 73 6.86 5.79 5.77
N THR A 74 6.26 4.63 5.53
CA THR A 74 6.09 4.07 4.18
C THR A 74 5.22 4.97 3.31
N LEU A 75 4.07 5.39 3.83
CA LEU A 75 3.16 6.31 3.13
C LEU A 75 3.78 7.71 2.95
N GLY A 76 4.58 8.17 3.91
CA GLY A 76 5.36 9.40 3.80
C GLY A 76 6.32 9.37 2.60
N LYS A 77 7.10 8.29 2.46
CA LYS A 77 8.00 8.09 1.31
C LYS A 77 7.26 8.13 -0.03
N LEU A 78 6.14 7.40 -0.13
CA LEU A 78 5.33 7.38 -1.35
C LEU A 78 4.78 8.76 -1.67
N ARG A 79 4.29 9.50 -0.66
CA ARG A 79 3.80 10.86 -0.83
C ARG A 79 4.91 11.82 -1.26
N GLU A 80 6.10 11.74 -0.66
CA GLU A 80 7.26 12.56 -1.07
C GLU A 80 7.66 12.28 -2.51
N GLY A 81 7.67 11.00 -2.92
CA GLY A 81 7.92 10.61 -4.32
C GLY A 81 6.91 11.22 -5.29
N LEU A 82 5.61 11.12 -4.98
CA LEU A 82 4.55 11.70 -5.81
C LEU A 82 4.65 13.23 -5.93
N LEU A 83 5.07 13.92 -4.87
CA LEU A 83 5.24 15.37 -4.87
C LEU A 83 6.56 15.82 -5.55
N SER A 84 7.52 14.91 -5.73
CA SER A 84 8.81 15.21 -6.36
C SER A 84 8.82 14.94 -7.86
N GLU A 85 7.87 14.15 -8.38
CA GLU A 85 7.65 13.92 -9.82
C GLU A 85 6.61 14.89 -10.45
N GLY A 86 6.13 15.88 -9.69
CA GLY A 86 5.22 16.95 -10.14
C GLY A 86 5.93 18.24 -10.54
#